data_AF-A0A6V8NGS8-F1
#
_entry.id   AF-A0A6V8NGS8-F1
#
_cell.length_a   1.000
_cell.length_b   1.000
_cell.length_c   1.000
_cell.angle_alpha   90.00
_cell.angle_beta   90.00
_cell.angle_gamma   90.00
#
_symmetry.space_group_name_H-M   'P 1'
#
loop_
_entity.id
_entity.type
_entity.pdbx_description
1 polymer ?
#
loop_
_entity_poly.entity_id
_entity_poly.type
_entity_poly.pdbx_seq_one_letter_code
_entity_poly.pdbx_strand_id
1 'polypeptide(L)' 'MRRIVSVSLGSSKRDHRVSLNILGQDFVVERIGTDGNMARAIELL' A
#
# COMPACT_ATOMS: atom_id res chain seq x y z
N MET A 1 7.54 -4.59 -13.59
CA MET A 1 7.21 -3.62 -12.53
C MET A 1 6.61 -4.37 -11.36
N ARG A 2 7.20 -4.27 -10.17
CA ARG A 2 6.71 -4.97 -8.97
C ARG A 2 5.91 -4.03 -8.08
N ARG A 3 4.90 -4.54 -7.39
CA ARG A 3 4.02 -3.77 -6.50
C ARG A 3 4.11 -4.32 -5.08
N ILE A 4 4.34 -3.44 -4.12
CA ILE A 4 4.39 -3.75 -2.69
C ILE A 4 3.34 -2.88 -2.02
N VAL A 5 2.40 -3.50 -1.31
CA VAL A 5 1.32 -2.78 -0.63
C VAL A 5 1.34 -3.14 0.85
N SER A 6 1.43 -2.12 1.71
CA SER A 6 1.16 -2.23 3.13
C SER A 6 -0.31 -1.91 3.39
N VAL A 7 -1.08 -2.91 3.81
CA VAL A 7 -2.48 -2.75 4.21
C VAL A 7 -2.55 -2.60 5.74
N SER A 8 -3.28 -1.59 6.20
CA SER A 8 -3.35 -1.20 7.61
C SER A 8 -4.79 -0.90 8.00
N LEU A 9 -5.24 -1.36 9.17
CA LEU A 9 -6.53 -0.93 9.74
C LEU A 9 -6.53 0.54 10.20
N GLY A 10 -5.39 1.23 10.16
CA GLY A 10 -5.28 2.64 10.53
C GLY A 10 -5.87 3.59 9.48
N SER A 11 -5.82 4.89 9.77
CA SER A 11 -6.44 5.88 8.89
C SER A 11 -5.80 5.99 7.50
N SER A 12 -6.64 6.13 6.48
CA SER A 12 -6.28 6.39 5.09
C SER A 12 -5.68 7.79 4.84
N LYS A 13 -5.79 8.70 5.83
CA LYS A 13 -5.19 10.06 5.73
C LYS A 13 -3.66 10.05 5.55
N ARG A 14 -3.00 8.94 5.86
CA ARG A 14 -1.54 8.73 5.71
C ARG A 14 -1.22 7.84 4.51
N ASP A 15 -2.17 7.66 3.60
CA ASP A 15 -1.94 6.86 2.41
C ASP A 15 -0.93 7.56 1.52
N HIS A 16 -0.02 6.76 0.99
CA HIS A 16 1.11 7.27 0.24
C HIS A 16 1.51 6.25 -0.81
N ARG A 17 1.94 6.74 -1.96
CA ARG A 17 2.42 5.94 -3.08
C ARG A 17 3.70 6.55 -3.59
N VAL A 18 4.70 5.70 -3.82
CA VAL A 18 5.96 6.09 -4.43
C VAL A 18 6.38 5.08 -5.47
N SER A 19 6.90 5.60 -6.58
CA SER A 19 7.54 4.80 -7.63
C SER A 19 9.05 5.01 -7.53
N LEU A 20 9.80 3.93 -7.56
CA LEU A 20 11.23 3.95 -7.32
C LEU A 20 11.93 2.82 -8.07
N ASN A 21 13.12 3.10 -8.57
CA ASN A 21 14.01 2.11 -9.17
C ASN A 21 15.03 1.68 -8.13
N ILE A 22 15.03 0.40 -7.76
CA ILE A 22 16.01 -0.20 -6.85
C ILE A 22 16.78 -1.28 -7.63
N LEU A 23 18.10 -1.14 -7.69
CA LEU A 23 18.99 -2.10 -8.35
C LEU A 23 18.59 -2.40 -9.81
N GLY A 24 18.18 -1.35 -10.55
CA GLY A 24 17.76 -1.49 -11.95
C GLY A 24 16.34 -2.04 -12.13
N GLN A 25 15.59 -2.24 -11.05
CA GLN A 25 14.22 -2.75 -11.11
C GLN A 25 13.21 -1.74 -10.57
N ASP A 26 12.11 -1.55 -11.31
CA ASP A 26 11.05 -0.63 -10.92
C ASP A 26 10.06 -1.26 -9.93
N PHE A 27 9.84 -0.55 -8.84
CA PHE A 27 8.88 -0.86 -7.79
C PHE A 27 7.88 0.28 -7.61
N VAL A 28 6.64 -0.10 -7.29
CA VAL A 28 5.62 0.78 -6.74
C VAL A 28 5.36 0.33 -5.31
N VAL A 29 5.60 1.22 -4.35
CA VAL A 29 5.38 0.95 -2.92
C VAL A 29 4.24 1.82 -2.43
N GLU A 30 3.24 1.19 -1.82
CA GLU A 30 2.01 1.84 -1.37
C GLU A 30 1.70 1.50 0.09
N ARG A 31 1.13 2.47 0.79
CA ARG A 31 0.46 2.28 2.06
C ARG A 31 -1.02 2.61 1.88
N ILE A 32 -1.89 1.69 2.28
CA ILE A 32 -3.35 1.87 2.26
C ILE A 32 -3.91 1.61 3.65
N GLY A 33 -4.51 2.64 4.24
CA GLY A 33 -5.32 2.58 5.45
C GLY A 33 -6.77 2.23 5.11
N THR A 34 -7.40 1.41 5.94
CA THR A 34 -8.81 1.03 5.76
C THR A 34 -9.76 1.71 6.74
N ASP A 35 -9.27 2.67 7.54
CA ASP A 35 -10.05 3.44 8.52
C ASP A 35 -10.85 2.54 9.49
N GLY A 36 -10.24 1.42 9.89
CA GLY A 36 -10.85 0.43 10.78
C GLY A 36 -11.74 -0.60 10.08
N ASN A 37 -11.97 -0.49 8.77
CA ASN A 37 -12.79 -1.44 8.03
C ASN A 37 -12.01 -2.74 7.74
N MET A 38 -12.39 -3.82 8.43
CA MET A 38 -11.76 -5.14 8.29
C MET A 38 -12.10 -5.80 6.95
N ALA A 39 -13.34 -5.70 6.46
CA ALA A 39 -13.74 -6.29 5.19
C ALA A 39 -12.93 -5.70 4.02
N ARG A 40 -12.80 -4.37 4.01
CA ARG A 40 -11.93 -3.66 3.06
C ARG A 40 -10.47 -4.08 3.17
N ALA A 41 -9.97 -4.37 4.36
CA ALA A 41 -8.59 -4.84 4.53
C ALA A 41 -8.40 -6.23 3.90
N ILE A 42 -9.35 -7.13 4.10
CA ILE A 42 -9.34 -8.48 3.52
C ILE A 42 -9.43 -8.43 1.98
N GLU A 43 -10.22 -7.51 1.41
CA GLU A 43 -10.31 -7.32 -0.04
C GLU A 43 -8.99 -6.87 -0.70
N LEU A 44 -8.06 -6.31 0.09
CA LEU A 44 -6.78 -5.78 -0.39
C LEU A 44 -5.59 -6.73 -0.19
N LEU A 45 -5.81 -7.89 0.44
CA LEU A 45 -4.79 -8.94 0.67
C LEU A 45 -4.84 -10.00 -0.44
#